data_AF-A0A3S3NHL3-F1
#
_entry.id   AF-A0A3S3NHL3-F1
#
_cell.length_a   1.000
_cell.length_b   1.000
_cell.length_c   1.000
_cell.angle_alpha   90.00
_cell.angle_beta   90.00
_cell.angle_gamma   90.00
#
_symmetry.space_group_name_H-M   'P 1'
#
loop_
_entity.id
_entity.type
_entity.pdbx_description
1 polymer ?
#
loop_
_entity_poly.entity_id
_entity_poly.type
_entity_poly.pdbx_seq_one_letter_code
_entity_poly.pdbx_strand_id
1 'polypeptide(L)'
;MCLFPSIAILDTGAGVSIISEKFYKLLNIPKKNNSLKIRSVNNDICEAKGKTEFEVKIGPKKIFVPAYILENFPYNLLIGNDVITKYKMILDF
;
A
#
# COMPACT_ATOMS: atom_id res chain seq x y z
N MET A 1 -3.43 -18.82 -8.82
CA MET A 1 -3.08 -17.53 -8.18
C MET A 1 -2.97 -16.51 -9.30
N CYS A 2 -3.92 -15.57 -9.39
CA CYS A 2 -3.93 -14.58 -10.48
C CYS A 2 -2.92 -13.47 -10.19
N LEU A 3 -2.11 -13.11 -11.18
CA LEU A 3 -1.22 -11.96 -11.12
C LEU A 3 -1.97 -10.75 -11.66
N PHE A 4 -1.97 -9.63 -10.93
CA PHE A 4 -2.57 -8.37 -11.37
C PHE A 4 -1.46 -7.35 -11.63
N PRO A 5 -1.04 -7.16 -12.90
CA PRO A 5 -0.10 -6.10 -13.25
C PRO A 5 -0.67 -4.74 -12.84
N SER A 6 0.13 -3.94 -12.15
CA SER A 6 -0.30 -2.65 -11.60
C SER A 6 0.89 -1.72 -11.44
N ILE A 7 0.60 -0.43 -11.27
CA ILE A 7 1.58 0.61 -10.97
C ILE A 7 1.52 0.88 -9.47
N ALA A 8 2.69 0.89 -8.83
CA ALA A 8 2.85 1.28 -7.44
C ALA A 8 3.70 2.55 -7.35
N ILE A 9 3.31 3.46 -6.47
CA ILE A 9 4.12 4.61 -6.09
C ILE A 9 5.08 4.19 -4.99
N LEU A 10 6.37 4.46 -5.14
CA LEU A 10 7.36 4.31 -4.07
C LEU A 10 7.53 5.67 -3.40
N ASP A 11 7.20 5.76 -2.11
CA ASP A 11 7.22 7.04 -1.39
C ASP A 11 7.94 6.88 -0.06
N THR A 12 9.16 7.42 0.03
CA THR A 12 9.97 7.41 1.26
C THR A 12 9.44 8.36 2.33
N GLY A 13 8.63 9.35 1.95
CA GLY A 13 7.99 10.30 2.88
C GLY A 13 6.75 9.72 3.57
N ALA A 14 6.15 8.67 3.00
CA ALA A 14 5.01 8.00 3.59
C ALA A 14 5.46 6.98 4.64
N GLY A 15 5.02 7.14 5.89
CA GLY A 15 5.34 6.20 6.97
C GLY A 15 4.66 4.82 6.85
N VAL A 16 3.61 4.71 6.03
CA VAL A 16 2.82 3.48 5.85
C VAL A 16 2.49 3.25 4.38
N SER A 17 2.33 1.99 4.00
CA SER A 17 1.84 1.62 2.68
C SER A 17 0.31 1.71 2.58
N ILE A 18 -0.20 2.06 1.39
CA ILE A 18 -1.62 2.34 1.13
C ILE A 18 -2.09 1.57 -0.10
N ILE A 19 -3.29 0.99 -0.03
CA ILE A 19 -4.00 0.39 -1.18
C ILE A 19 -5.34 1.10 -1.37
N SER A 20 -5.72 1.39 -2.61
CA SER A 20 -7.06 1.92 -2.87
C SER A 20 -8.13 0.86 -2.62
N GLU A 21 -9.29 1.27 -2.14
CA GLU A 21 -10.42 0.35 -1.94
C GLU A 21 -10.83 -0.36 -3.23
N LYS A 22 -10.77 0.34 -4.38
CA LYS A 22 -11.03 -0.24 -5.70
C LYS A 22 -10.09 -1.39 -6.01
N PHE A 23 -8.78 -1.19 -5.79
CA PHE A 23 -7.79 -2.22 -6.08
C PHE A 23 -7.85 -3.37 -5.07
N TYR A 24 -8.04 -3.06 -3.78
CA TYR A 24 -8.29 -4.05 -2.73
C TYR A 24 -9.46 -5.00 -3.09
N LYS A 25 -10.60 -4.45 -3.53
CA LYS A 25 -11.77 -5.23 -3.95
C LYS A 25 -11.47 -6.08 -5.18
N LEU A 26 -10.72 -5.54 -6.16
CA LEU A 26 -10.32 -6.27 -7.36
C LEU A 26 -9.44 -7.49 -7.03
N LEU A 27 -8.50 -7.34 -6.09
CA LEU A 27 -7.62 -8.43 -5.66
C LEU A 27 -8.37 -9.50 -4.85
N ASN A 28 -9.56 -9.18 -4.32
CA ASN A 28 -10.37 -10.06 -3.50
C ASN A 28 -9.59 -10.66 -2.30
N ILE A 29 -8.84 -9.80 -1.60
CA ILE A 29 -7.98 -10.19 -0.47
C ILE A 29 -8.66 -9.95 0.88
N PRO A 30 -8.24 -10.65 1.95
CA PRO A 30 -8.82 -10.47 3.28
C PRO A 30 -8.58 -9.07 3.84
N LYS A 31 -9.59 -8.52 4.49
CA LYS A 31 -9.49 -7.27 5.26
C LYS A 31 -9.45 -7.58 6.75
N LYS A 32 -8.54 -6.92 7.46
CA LYS A 32 -8.47 -6.86 8.92
C LYS A 32 -9.04 -5.51 9.38
N ASN A 33 -9.89 -5.54 10.40
CA ASN A 33 -10.40 -4.31 11.00
C ASN A 33 -9.26 -3.61 11.75
N ASN A 34 -8.98 -2.37 11.35
CA ASN A 34 -7.97 -1.53 11.95
C ASN A 34 -8.31 -0.09 11.60
N SER A 35 -8.69 0.71 12.59
CA SER A 35 -8.92 2.14 12.42
C SER A 35 -7.60 2.87 12.65
N LEU A 36 -7.06 3.45 11.57
CA LEU A 36 -5.92 4.34 11.64
C LEU A 36 -6.31 5.66 10.97
N LYS A 37 -6.10 6.77 11.67
CA LYS A 37 -6.19 8.11 11.08
C LYS A 37 -4.87 8.41 10.40
N ILE A 38 -4.89 8.47 9.07
CA ILE A 38 -3.75 8.81 8.24
C ILE A 38 -3.82 10.30 7.96
N ARG A 39 -2.80 11.04 8.38
CA ARG A 39 -2.67 12.46 8.04
C ARG A 39 -1.91 12.58 6.72
N SER A 40 -2.57 13.15 5.72
CA SER A 40 -1.95 13.53 4.45
C SER A 40 -1.04 14.73 4.63
N VAL A 41 -0.11 14.94 3.70
CA VAL A 41 0.72 16.15 3.59
C VAL A 41 -0.11 17.43 3.48
N ASN A 42 -1.34 17.35 2.96
CA ASN A 42 -2.28 18.48 2.88
C ASN A 42 -3.02 18.76 4.20
N ASN A 43 -2.61 18.14 5.32
CA ASN A 43 -3.28 18.17 6.62
C ASN A 43 -4.67 17.51 6.66
N ASP A 44 -5.16 16.96 5.54
CA ASP A 44 -6.37 16.15 5.52
C ASP A 44 -6.19 14.88 6.35
N ILE A 45 -7.17 14.60 7.21
CA ILE A 45 -7.23 13.37 8.00
C ILE A 45 -8.09 12.38 7.25
N CYS A 46 -7.47 11.37 6.65
CA CYS A 46 -8.16 10.26 6.02
C CYS A 46 -8.25 9.10 7.02
N GLU A 47 -9.45 8.60 7.26
CA GLU A 47 -9.64 7.41 8.08
C GLU A 47 -9.50 6.15 7.21
N ALA A 48 -8.60 5.25 7.61
CA ALA A 48 -8.43 3.97 6.94
C ALA A 48 -9.66 3.10 7.18
N LYS A 49 -10.22 2.55 6.09
CA LYS A 49 -11.36 1.61 6.17
C LYS A 49 -10.95 0.28 6.80
N GLY A 50 -9.65 -0.02 6.84
CA GLY A 50 -9.07 -1.22 7.42
C GLY A 50 -7.63 -1.42 6.97
N LYS A 51 -7.09 -2.60 7.25
CA LYS A 51 -5.76 -3.03 6.84
C LYS A 51 -5.84 -4.35 6.09
N THR A 52 -4.96 -4.55 5.13
CA THR A 52 -4.82 -5.82 4.41
C THR A 52 -3.33 -6.13 4.26
N GLU A 53 -3.04 -7.34 3.80
CA GLU A 53 -1.68 -7.80 3.54
C GLU A 53 -1.68 -8.73 2.34
N PHE A 54 -0.70 -8.55 1.46
CA PHE A 54 -0.62 -9.30 0.21
C PHE A 54 0.81 -9.37 -0.30
N GLU A 55 1.07 -10.34 -1.18
CA GLU A 55 2.34 -10.49 -1.87
C GLU A 55 2.39 -9.59 -3.11
N VAL A 56 3.47 -8.83 -3.25
CA VAL A 56 3.80 -8.08 -4.46
C VAL A 56 5.05 -8.67 -5.08
N LYS A 57 5.00 -8.90 -6.39
CA LYS A 57 6.16 -9.34 -7.17
C LYS A 57 6.79 -8.12 -7.86
N ILE A 58 8.07 -7.84 -7.55
CA ILE A 58 8.87 -6.78 -8.17
C ILE A 58 10.09 -7.45 -8.81
N GLY A 59 10.10 -7.51 -10.15
CA GLY A 59 11.09 -8.29 -10.90
C GLY A 59 11.12 -9.77 -10.44
N PRO A 60 12.28 -10.31 -10.05
CA PRO A 60 12.38 -11.68 -9.55
C PRO A 60 11.98 -11.83 -8.07
N LYS A 61 11.83 -10.71 -7.33
CA LYS A 61 11.57 -10.74 -5.88
C LYS A 61 10.08 -10.72 -5.57
N LYS A 62 9.73 -11.38 -4.47
CA LYS A 62 8.41 -11.32 -3.83
C LYS A 62 8.55 -10.65 -2.48
N ILE A 63 7.70 -9.68 -2.20
CA ILE A 63 7.67 -8.94 -0.94
C ILE A 63 6.25 -8.99 -0.37
N PHE A 64 6.15 -8.96 0.96
CA PHE A 64 4.86 -8.95 1.65
C PHE A 64 4.57 -7.53 2.13
N VAL A 65 3.48 -6.96 1.62
CA VAL A 65 3.11 -5.56 1.81
C VAL A 65 1.90 -5.49 2.73
N PRO A 66 2.05 -5.02 3.99
CA PRO A 66 0.93 -4.60 4.79
C PRO A 66 0.45 -3.22 4.29
N ALA A 67 -0.82 -3.05 3.96
CA ALA A 67 -1.34 -1.79 3.44
C ALA A 67 -2.64 -1.37 4.12
N TYR A 68 -2.80 -0.06 4.35
CA TYR A 68 -4.07 0.53 4.79
C TYR A 68 -4.97 0.80 3.60
N ILE A 69 -6.27 0.53 3.77
CA ILE A 69 -7.28 0.66 2.72
C ILE A 69 -7.86 2.07 2.78
N LEU A 70 -7.69 2.84 1.71
CA LEU A 70 -8.27 4.18 1.55
C LEU A 70 -9.26 4.23 0.38
N GLU A 71 -10.42 4.85 0.60
CA GLU A 71 -11.48 4.98 -0.40
C GLU A 71 -11.10 5.94 -1.53
N ASN A 72 -10.71 7.16 -1.18
CA ASN A 72 -10.41 8.23 -2.14
C ASN A 72 -8.91 8.33 -2.47
N PHE A 73 -8.24 7.19 -2.66
CA PHE A 73 -6.83 7.15 -3.04
C PHE A 73 -6.68 7.00 -4.56
N PRO A 74 -6.00 7.94 -5.26
CA PRO A 74 -6.01 8.00 -6.73
C PRO A 74 -5.12 6.93 -7.40
N TYR A 75 -4.23 6.28 -6.65
CA TYR A 75 -3.35 5.23 -7.15
C TYR A 75 -3.82 3.85 -6.69
N ASN A 76 -3.34 2.79 -7.35
CA ASN A 76 -3.66 1.42 -6.91
C ASN A 76 -2.94 1.06 -5.62
N LEU A 77 -1.65 1.38 -5.53
CA LEU A 77 -0.77 1.03 -4.44
C LEU A 77 0.27 2.12 -4.21
N LEU A 78 0.54 2.43 -2.95
CA LEU A 78 1.72 3.15 -2.51
C LEU A 78 2.47 2.28 -1.52
N ILE A 79 3.77 2.12 -1.77
CA ILE A 79 4.71 1.42 -0.90
C ILE A 79 5.47 2.48 -0.14
N GLY A 80 5.20 2.53 1.16
CA GLY A 80 5.80 3.47 2.08
C GLY A 80 7.10 2.97 2.69
N ASN A 81 7.63 3.80 3.58
CA ASN A 81 8.89 3.57 4.28
C ASN A 81 8.84 2.33 5.19
N ASP A 82 7.65 1.91 5.64
CA ASP A 82 7.43 0.66 6.38
C ASP A 82 7.87 -0.60 5.63
N VAL A 83 7.76 -0.58 4.29
CA VAL A 83 8.18 -1.68 3.43
C VAL A 83 9.58 -1.42 2.86
N ILE A 84 9.87 -0.19 2.42
CA ILE A 84 11.16 0.17 1.81
C ILE A 84 12.32 -0.16 2.75
N THR A 85 12.23 0.25 4.02
CA THR A 85 13.28 -0.02 5.02
C THR A 85 13.36 -1.50 5.39
N LYS A 86 12.21 -2.16 5.58
CA LYS A 86 12.12 -3.59 5.92
C LYS A 86 12.82 -4.47 4.89
N TYR A 87 12.65 -4.16 3.61
CA TYR A 87 13.26 -4.92 2.51
C TYR A 87 14.57 -4.34 1.99
N LYS A 88 15.11 -3.28 2.64
CA LYS A 88 16.36 -2.59 2.28
C LYS A 88 16.39 -2.23 0.79
N MET A 89 15.30 -1.65 0.28
CA MET A 89 15.21 -1.22 -1.11
C MET A 89 16.13 -0.03 -1.35
N ILE A 90 16.76 0.02 -2.52
CA ILE A 90 17.56 1.16 -2.99
C ILE A 90 16.81 1.79 -4.15
N LEU A 91 16.51 3.08 -4.04
CA LEU A 91 15.98 3.90 -5.12
C LEU A 91 17.19 4.60 -5.76
N ASP A 92 17.54 4.18 -6.97
CA ASP A 92 18.68 4.68 -7.75
C ASP A 92 18.12 5.43 -8.96
N PHE A 93 18.43 6.73 -9.06
CA PHE A 93 17.82 7.69 -10.00
C PHE A 93 18.79 8.11 -11.10
#